data_AF-A0A9P8XZI0-F1
#
_entry.id   AF-A0A9P8XZI0-F1
#
_cell.length_a   1.000
_cell.length_b   1.000
_cell.length_c   1.000
_cell.angle_alpha   90.00
_cell.angle_beta   90.00
_cell.angle_gamma   90.00
#
_symmetry.space_group_name_H-M   'P 1'
#
loop_
_entity.id
_entity.type
_entity.pdbx_description
1 polymer ?
#
loop_
_entity_poly.entity_id
_entity_poly.type
_entity_poly.pdbx_seq_one_letter_code
_entity_poly.pdbx_strand_id
1 'polypeptide(L)'
;MQGVQGPMTFAGHHYFDGSVPTFDITGTADKVHFVGKKNDGIPAPATADKGITGSGAVDWLQLGDAGTSSGATLAYRVFTAGGVAAACTEAGQTDSVPYTAQYWFYG
;
A
#
# COMPACT_ATOMS: atom_id res chain seq x y z
N MET A 1 17.87 -13.82 -20.00
CA MET A 1 16.72 -12.90 -19.85
C MET A 1 17.09 -11.60 -20.52
N GLN A 2 16.71 -11.45 -21.78
CA GLN A 2 16.98 -10.26 -22.59
C GLN A 2 15.80 -9.30 -22.36
N GLY A 3 16.04 -8.12 -21.78
CA GLY A 3 14.98 -7.11 -21.59
C GLY A 3 14.87 -6.43 -20.22
N VAL A 4 15.68 -6.78 -19.23
CA VAL A 4 15.71 -6.00 -17.97
C VAL A 4 16.58 -4.76 -18.19
N GLN A 5 15.96 -3.66 -18.61
CA GLN A 5 16.61 -2.36 -18.71
C GLN A 5 17.00 -1.84 -17.31
N GLY A 6 18.30 -1.84 -17.01
CA GLY A 6 18.88 -1.12 -15.87
C GLY A 6 18.31 -1.47 -14.49
N PRO A 7 18.85 -0.88 -13.41
CA PRO A 7 18.16 -0.87 -12.12
C PRO A 7 16.87 -0.04 -12.24
N MET A 8 15.77 -0.54 -11.68
CA MET A 8 14.53 0.24 -11.59
C MET A 8 14.80 1.54 -10.84
N THR A 9 14.32 2.66 -11.39
CA THR A 9 14.42 3.94 -10.70
C THR A 9 13.64 3.89 -9.40
N PHE A 10 14.28 4.27 -8.31
CA PHE A 10 13.63 4.38 -7.01
C PHE A 10 12.52 5.43 -7.08
N ALA A 11 11.27 5.01 -6.87
CA ALA A 11 10.12 5.90 -6.96
C ALA A 11 9.90 6.74 -5.70
N GLY A 12 10.16 6.19 -4.51
CA GLY A 12 9.84 6.85 -3.25
C GLY A 12 9.66 5.91 -2.07
N HIS A 13 9.20 6.48 -0.95
CA HIS A 13 8.89 5.74 0.28
C HIS A 13 7.38 5.64 0.51
N HIS A 14 6.95 4.52 1.08
CA HIS A 14 5.62 4.34 1.65
C HIS A 14 5.78 3.86 3.10
N TYR A 15 5.12 4.53 4.02
CA TYR A 15 5.17 4.25 5.46
C TYR A 15 3.88 4.66 6.13
N PHE A 16 3.73 4.29 7.40
CA PHE A 16 2.63 4.75 8.23
C PHE A 16 3.18 5.67 9.32
N ASP A 17 2.60 6.86 9.46
CA ASP A 17 2.75 7.67 10.66
C ASP A 17 1.54 7.39 11.58
N GLY A 18 1.78 6.60 12.63
CA GLY A 18 0.69 5.97 13.38
C GLY A 18 -0.14 5.06 12.47
N SER A 19 -1.39 5.45 12.18
CA SER A 19 -2.30 4.73 11.28
C SER A 19 -2.50 5.42 9.92
N VAL A 20 -1.79 6.52 9.67
CA VAL A 20 -1.91 7.34 8.46
C VAL A 20 -0.96 6.80 7.37
N PRO A 21 -1.45 6.20 6.28
CA PRO A 21 -0.61 5.80 5.17
C PRO A 21 -0.07 7.02 4.41
N THR A 22 1.25 7.12 4.30
CA THR A 22 1.95 8.21 3.63
C THR A 22 2.80 7.69 2.49
N PHE A 23 2.70 8.34 1.32
CA PHE A 23 3.49 8.03 0.12
C PHE A 23 4.27 9.27 -0.31
N ASP A 24 5.60 9.17 -0.24
CA ASP A 24 6.56 10.17 -0.68
C ASP A 24 7.17 9.72 -2.01
N ILE A 25 6.47 9.96 -3.13
CA ILE A 25 6.85 9.51 -4.47
C ILE A 25 7.67 10.60 -5.17
N THR A 26 8.88 10.84 -4.67
CA THR A 26 9.76 11.94 -5.12
C THR A 26 10.64 11.60 -6.33
N GLY A 27 10.77 10.31 -6.67
CA GLY A 27 11.58 9.81 -7.78
C GLY A 27 10.91 9.90 -9.15
N THR A 28 9.71 10.47 -9.22
CA THR A 28 8.94 10.69 -10.46
C THR A 28 8.91 12.18 -10.82
N ALA A 29 8.54 12.51 -12.06
CA ALA A 29 8.43 13.91 -12.50
C ALA A 29 7.36 14.68 -11.70
N ASP A 30 6.27 14.00 -11.32
CA ASP A 30 5.10 14.59 -10.66
C ASP A 30 5.32 14.83 -9.15
N LYS A 31 6.32 14.16 -8.54
CA LYS A 31 6.73 14.34 -7.14
C LYS A 31 5.55 14.31 -6.16
N VAL A 32 4.71 13.28 -6.27
CA VAL A 32 3.50 13.12 -5.45
C VAL A 32 3.87 12.91 -3.98
N HIS A 33 3.25 13.70 -3.10
CA HIS A 33 3.20 13.49 -1.67
C HIS A 33 1.75 13.22 -1.26
N PHE A 34 1.41 12.01 -0.86
CA PHE A 34 0.04 11.64 -0.50
C PHE A 34 -0.02 11.21 0.96
N VAL A 35 -0.78 11.96 1.78
CA VAL A 35 -1.08 11.63 3.17
C VAL A 35 -2.54 11.18 3.24
N GLY A 36 -2.75 9.89 3.37
CA GLY A 36 -4.05 9.27 3.16
C GLY A 36 -4.86 9.07 4.43
N LYS A 37 -6.19 9.07 4.29
CA LYS A 37 -7.14 8.52 5.25
C LYS A 37 -8.05 7.51 4.53
N LYS A 38 -8.49 6.46 5.24
CA LYS A 38 -9.47 5.52 4.68
C LYS A 38 -10.82 6.23 4.54
N ASN A 39 -11.31 6.34 3.31
CA ASN A 39 -12.66 6.79 3.02
C ASN A 39 -13.62 5.61 2.93
N ASP A 40 -13.19 4.52 2.28
CA ASP A 40 -13.99 3.29 2.12
C ASP A 40 -13.09 2.06 1.91
N GLY A 41 -13.67 0.87 1.98
CA GLY A 41 -12.99 -0.36 1.60
C GLY A 41 -13.91 -1.56 1.48
N ILE A 42 -13.51 -2.50 0.63
CA ILE A 42 -14.20 -3.77 0.42
C ILE A 42 -13.22 -4.94 0.58
N PRO A 43 -13.69 -6.13 0.98
CA PRO A 43 -12.85 -7.31 0.99
C PRO A 43 -12.19 -7.54 -0.38
N ALA A 44 -10.93 -7.98 -0.37
CA ALA A 44 -10.31 -8.45 -1.61
C ALA A 44 -11.12 -9.64 -2.18
N PRO A 45 -11.14 -9.84 -3.52
CA PRO A 45 -11.81 -10.98 -4.11
C PRO A 45 -11.37 -12.30 -3.45
N ALA A 46 -12.29 -13.25 -3.29
CA ALA A 46 -11.98 -14.55 -2.68
C ALA A 46 -10.90 -15.35 -3.46
N THR A 47 -10.69 -14.99 -4.73
CA THR A 47 -9.66 -15.54 -5.62
C THR A 47 -8.32 -14.81 -5.55
N ALA A 48 -8.17 -13.78 -4.71
CA ALA A 48 -6.91 -13.07 -4.53
C ALA A 48 -5.84 -14.00 -3.94
N ASP A 49 -4.59 -13.77 -4.35
CA ASP A 49 -3.45 -14.54 -3.85
C ASP A 49 -3.29 -14.30 -2.33
N LYS A 50 -3.15 -15.38 -1.57
CA LYS A 50 -3.05 -15.31 -0.11
C LYS A 50 -1.65 -14.89 0.37
N GLY A 51 -0.72 -14.63 -0.54
CA GLY A 51 0.67 -14.32 -0.26
C GLY A 51 1.48 -15.57 0.10
N ILE A 52 2.81 -15.42 0.15
CA ILE A 52 3.76 -16.53 0.38
C ILE A 52 3.57 -17.22 1.74
N THR A 53 3.00 -16.53 2.72
CA THR A 53 2.71 -17.05 4.06
C THR A 53 1.28 -17.58 4.21
N GLY A 54 0.44 -17.46 3.17
CA GLY A 54 -0.97 -17.83 3.26
C GLY A 54 -1.79 -16.93 4.19
N SER A 55 -1.33 -15.71 4.48
CA SER A 55 -2.01 -14.74 5.35
C SER A 55 -3.40 -14.35 4.86
N GLY A 56 -3.66 -14.44 3.55
CA GLY A 56 -4.86 -13.88 2.93
C GLY A 56 -4.60 -12.46 2.46
N ALA A 57 -5.44 -11.95 1.55
CA ALA A 57 -5.25 -10.64 0.93
C ALA A 57 -5.98 -9.54 1.71
N VAL A 58 -5.28 -8.45 2.03
CA VAL A 58 -5.90 -7.28 2.66
C VAL A 58 -6.94 -6.62 1.76
N ASP A 59 -7.90 -5.93 2.38
CA ASP A 59 -8.98 -5.21 1.70
C ASP A 59 -8.48 -4.26 0.62
N TRP A 60 -9.30 -4.09 -0.42
CA TRP A 60 -9.16 -2.98 -1.33
C TRP A 60 -9.68 -1.72 -0.66
N LEU A 61 -8.98 -0.60 -0.85
CA LEU A 61 -9.28 0.64 -0.15
C LEU A 61 -9.46 1.79 -1.13
N GLN A 62 -10.39 2.67 -0.78
CA GLN A 62 -10.40 4.04 -1.25
C GLN A 62 -9.80 4.93 -0.16
N LEU A 63 -8.72 5.62 -0.50
CA LEU A 63 -8.01 6.56 0.36
C LEU A 63 -8.25 7.99 -0.14
N GLY A 64 -8.58 8.90 0.75
CA GLY A 64 -8.64 10.33 0.44
C GLY A 64 -7.54 11.11 1.12
N ASP A 65 -7.35 12.36 0.73
CA ASP A 65 -6.43 13.29 1.38
C ASP A 65 -6.82 13.53 2.86
N ALA A 66 -5.81 13.43 3.74
CA ALA A 66 -5.89 13.75 5.16
C ALA A 66 -5.67 15.26 5.46
N GLY A 67 -5.34 16.06 4.45
CA GLY A 67 -5.30 17.53 4.51
C GLY A 67 -3.94 18.16 4.16
N THR A 68 -2.93 17.34 3.88
CA THR A 68 -1.56 17.79 3.59
C THR A 68 -0.97 17.17 2.32
N SER A 69 -1.78 16.51 1.49
CA SER A 69 -1.29 15.93 0.25
C SER A 69 -0.96 17.00 -0.81
N SER A 70 -0.05 16.67 -1.72
CA SER A 70 0.33 17.45 -2.89
C SER A 70 0.53 16.53 -4.09
N GLY A 71 -0.11 16.85 -5.21
CA GLY A 71 -0.04 16.07 -6.46
C GLY A 71 -1.01 14.88 -6.55
N ALA A 72 -1.65 14.48 -5.44
CA ALA A 72 -2.76 13.54 -5.41
C ALA A 72 -3.72 13.85 -4.26
N THR A 73 -5.02 13.64 -4.46
CA THR A 73 -6.07 13.79 -3.44
C THR A 73 -6.89 12.53 -3.21
N LEU A 74 -6.75 11.54 -4.10
CA LEU A 74 -7.45 10.26 -4.07
C LEU A 74 -6.47 9.13 -4.45
N ALA A 75 -6.49 8.05 -3.69
CA ALA A 75 -5.77 6.84 -4.05
C ALA A 75 -6.63 5.58 -3.90
N TYR A 76 -6.52 4.65 -4.84
CA TYR A 76 -7.13 3.33 -4.72
C TYR A 76 -6.07 2.26 -4.50
N ARG A 77 -6.26 1.42 -3.48
CA ARG A 77 -5.48 0.22 -3.23
C ARG A 77 -6.24 -0.98 -3.74
N VAL A 78 -5.72 -1.66 -4.74
CA VAL A 78 -6.37 -2.79 -5.42
C VAL A 78 -5.36 -3.88 -5.76
N PHE A 79 -5.84 -5.04 -6.22
CA PHE A 79 -5.00 -6.19 -6.57
C PHE A 79 -4.01 -6.55 -5.45
N THR A 80 -4.55 -6.70 -4.26
CA THR A 80 -3.81 -7.05 -3.04
C THR A 80 -3.48 -8.55 -3.01
N ALA A 81 -2.32 -8.88 -2.46
CA ALA A 81 -1.89 -10.24 -2.16
C ALA A 81 -1.19 -10.28 -0.80
N GLY A 82 -1.59 -11.20 0.06
CA GLY A 82 -1.07 -11.28 1.44
C GLY A 82 -1.42 -10.06 2.31
N GLY A 83 -0.72 -9.95 3.44
CA GLY A 83 -0.70 -8.76 4.30
C GLY A 83 -1.75 -8.72 5.40
N VAL A 84 -2.65 -9.70 5.49
CA VAL A 84 -3.56 -9.81 6.64
C VAL A 84 -2.71 -10.16 7.87
N ALA A 85 -2.79 -9.31 8.88
CA ALA A 85 -2.02 -9.49 10.11
C ALA A 85 -2.44 -10.77 10.84
N ALA A 86 -1.46 -11.47 11.42
CA ALA A 86 -1.75 -12.56 12.35
C ALA A 86 -2.38 -12.00 13.64
N ALA A 87 -3.08 -12.86 14.37
CA ALA A 87 -3.57 -12.50 15.70
C ALA A 87 -2.39 -12.28 16.65
N CYS A 88 -2.42 -11.19 17.41
CA CYS A 88 -1.50 -10.99 18.53
C CYS A 88 -1.92 -11.91 19.68
N THR A 89 -1.17 -12.97 19.93
CA THR A 89 -1.47 -13.96 20.98
C THR A 89 -0.68 -13.73 22.27
N GLU A 90 0.39 -12.94 22.21
CA GLU A 90 1.30 -12.69 23.33
C GLU A 90 1.61 -11.19 23.48
N ALA A 91 1.76 -10.74 24.73
CA ALA A 91 2.13 -9.35 25.01
C ALA A 91 3.57 -9.07 24.53
N GLY A 92 3.73 -8.02 23.73
CA GLY A 92 5.03 -7.65 23.14
C GLY A 92 5.38 -8.38 21.85
N GLN A 93 4.49 -9.23 21.32
CA GLN A 93 4.68 -9.85 20.01
C GLN A 93 4.82 -8.78 18.92
N THR A 94 5.85 -8.90 18.10
CA THR A 94 6.05 -8.12 16.88
C THR A 94 5.99 -9.07 15.69
N ASP A 95 5.24 -8.72 14.67
CA ASP A 95 5.08 -9.54 13.46
C ASP A 95 5.28 -8.69 12.20
N SER A 96 5.70 -9.34 11.13
CA SER A 96 5.88 -8.73 9.81
C SER A 96 5.38 -9.70 8.75
N VAL A 97 4.35 -9.29 8.02
CA VAL A 97 3.69 -10.13 7.01
C VAL A 97 4.01 -9.59 5.62
N PRO A 98 4.53 -10.43 4.69
CA PRO A 98 4.72 -10.04 3.31
C PRO A 98 3.40 -9.63 2.64
N TYR A 99 3.45 -8.54 1.89
CA TYR A 99 2.29 -7.92 1.27
C TYR A 99 2.66 -7.31 -0.09
N THR A 100 1.74 -7.36 -1.03
CA THR A 100 1.84 -6.65 -2.31
C THR A 100 0.49 -6.05 -2.68
N ALA A 101 0.50 -4.86 -3.28
CA ALA A 101 -0.68 -4.27 -3.91
C ALA A 101 -0.32 -3.25 -4.98
N GLN A 102 -1.34 -2.89 -5.76
CA GLN A 102 -1.29 -1.80 -6.71
C GLN A 102 -2.00 -0.58 -6.12
N TYR A 103 -1.35 0.57 -6.21
CA TYR A 103 -1.93 1.86 -5.84
C TYR A 103 -2.09 2.73 -7.08
N TRP A 104 -3.27 3.35 -7.20
CA TRP A 104 -3.58 4.30 -8.27
C TRP A 104 -3.87 5.66 -7.64
N PHE A 105 -3.05 6.66 -7.96
CA PHE A 105 -3.15 8.01 -7.42
C PHE A 105 -3.81 8.95 -8.45
N TYR A 106 -4.69 9.83 -7.96
CA TYR A 106 -5.42 10.82 -8.73
C TYR A 106 -5.31 12.16 -7.99
N GLY A 107 -5.03 13.24 -8.72
CA GLY A 107 -4.75 14.58 -8.18
C GLY A 107 -5.42 15.69 -8.95
#